data_AF-A0A7Y5NLM1-F1
#
_entry.id   AF-A0A7Y5NLM1-F1
#
_cell.length_a   1.000
_cell.length_b   1.000
_cell.length_c   1.000
_cell.angle_alpha   90.00
_cell.angle_beta   90.00
_cell.angle_gamma   90.00
#
_symmetry.space_group_name_H-M   'P 1'
#
loop_
_entity.id
_entity.type
_entity.pdbx_description
1 polymer ?
#
loop_
_entity_poly.entity_id
_entity_poly.type
_entity_poly.pdbx_seq_one_letter_code
_entity_poly.pdbx_strand_id
1 'polypeptide(L)' 'MRGRIESGQLVTIIPASGHEVELEDVVFVRWRRGFLLHIVKERRNRQLLIGNNIGRINGWVLETDVVGKVVAVED' A
#
# COMPACT_ATOMS: atom_id res chain seq x y z
N MET A 1 -7.85 -1.90 6.49
CA MET A 1 -8.10 -2.24 5.08
C MET A 1 -9.38 -3.06 4.95
N ARG A 2 -10.42 -2.69 5.72
CA ARG A 2 -11.63 -3.49 5.92
C ARG A 2 -12.29 -3.87 4.59
N GLY A 3 -12.74 -5.11 4.48
CA GLY A 3 -13.31 -5.73 3.30
C GLY A 3 -12.27 -6.30 2.34
N ARG A 4 -10.97 -6.09 2.57
CA ARG A 4 -9.88 -6.66 1.76
C ARG A 4 -8.76 -7.28 2.60
N ILE A 5 -8.40 -6.63 3.71
CA ILE A 5 -7.51 -7.16 4.76
C ILE A 5 -8.07 -6.71 6.10
N GLU A 6 -8.55 -7.67 6.88
CA GLU A 6 -9.12 -7.44 8.21
C GLU A 6 -8.05 -7.28 9.29
N SER A 7 -8.47 -6.74 10.44
CA SER A 7 -7.56 -6.57 11.58
C SER A 7 -7.11 -7.92 12.12
N GLY A 8 -5.80 -8.13 12.22
CA GLY A 8 -5.21 -9.39 12.70
C GLY A 8 -4.99 -10.44 11.61
N GLN A 9 -5.46 -10.17 10.38
CA GLN A 9 -5.31 -11.07 9.26
C GLN A 9 -3.85 -11.18 8.81
N LEU A 10 -3.39 -12.40 8.50
CA LEU A 10 -2.02 -12.64 8.06
C LEU A 10 -1.84 -12.17 6.60
N VAL A 11 -0.73 -11.51 6.31
CA VAL A 11 -0.37 -11.06 4.96
C VAL A 11 1.06 -11.43 4.64
N THR A 12 1.29 -11.86 3.39
CA THR A 12 2.64 -12.03 2.85
C THR A 12 3.02 -10.79 2.04
N ILE A 13 4.15 -10.19 2.37
CA ILE A 13 4.71 -9.01 1.69
C ILE A 13 6.03 -9.41 1.06
N ILE A 14 6.21 -9.09 -0.22
CA ILE A 14 7.52 -9.16 -0.88
C ILE A 14 8.14 -7.76 -0.95
N PRO A 15 9.48 -7.64 -0.85
CA PRO A 15 10.16 -6.39 -1.15
C PRO A 15 9.80 -5.90 -2.55
N ALA A 16 9.53 -4.61 -2.67
CA ALA A 16 9.19 -3.96 -3.93
C ALA A 16 9.50 -2.47 -3.82
N SER A 17 9.98 -1.90 -4.91
CA SER A 17 10.17 -0.47 -5.08
C SER A 17 8.90 0.17 -5.61
N GLY A 18 8.71 1.47 -5.38
CA GLY A 18 7.52 2.18 -5.89
C GLY A 18 7.39 2.22 -7.43
N HIS A 19 8.40 1.82 -8.20
CA HIS A 19 8.31 1.65 -9.65
C HIS A 19 7.85 0.27 -10.11
N GLU A 20 7.81 -0.71 -9.20
CA GLU A 20 7.40 -2.09 -9.46
C GLU A 20 5.95 -2.37 -9.00
N VAL A 21 5.27 -1.34 -8.49
CA VAL A 21 3.88 -1.41 -8.02
C VAL A 21 2.95 -0.73 -9.01
N GLU A 22 1.80 -1.36 -9.21
CA GLU A 22 0.78 -0.94 -10.16
C GLU A 22 -0.44 -0.33 -9.43
N LEU A 23 -1.39 0.19 -10.20
CA LEU A 23 -2.67 0.61 -9.62
C LEU A 23 -3.36 -0.60 -8.99
N GLU A 24 -4.12 -0.36 -7.91
CA GLU A 24 -4.85 -1.38 -7.16
C GLU A 24 -4.02 -2.39 -6.34
N ASP A 25 -2.69 -2.37 -6.48
CA ASP A 25 -1.78 -3.07 -5.58
C ASP A 25 -1.95 -2.55 -4.14
N VAL A 26 -1.86 -3.46 -3.18
CA VAL A 26 -1.73 -3.11 -1.76
C VAL A 26 -0.26 -3.05 -1.40
N VAL A 27 0.21 -1.85 -1.03
CA VAL A 27 1.62 -1.60 -0.72
C VAL A 27 1.84 -1.42 0.78
N PHE A 28 2.96 -1.95 1.26
CA PHE A 28 3.52 -1.65 2.58
C PHE A 28 4.46 -0.46 2.45
N VAL A 29 4.08 0.65 3.09
CA VAL A 29 4.70 1.96 2.87
C VAL A 29 4.99 2.66 4.19
N ARG A 30 6.13 3.35 4.26
CA ARG A 30 6.43 4.27 5.36
C ARG A 30 5.41 5.40 5.36
N TRP A 31 4.82 5.66 6.52
CA TRP A 31 3.85 6.72 6.69
C TRP A 31 3.98 7.37 8.05
N ARG A 32 4.32 8.67 8.04
CA ARG A 32 4.56 9.47 9.24
C ARG A 32 5.60 8.79 10.15
N ARG A 33 5.20 8.27 11.31
CA ARG A 33 6.07 7.63 12.32
C ARG A 33 5.98 6.10 12.31
N GLY A 34 5.41 5.50 11.28
CA GLY A 34 5.25 4.05 11.20
C GLY A 34 5.04 3.59 9.76
N PHE A 35 4.23 2.56 9.60
CA PHE A 35 3.94 1.95 8.32
C PHE A 35 2.45 1.65 8.20
N LEU A 36 1.98 1.51 6.96
CA LEU A 36 0.61 1.08 6.67
C LEU A 36 0.55 0.26 5.39
N LEU A 37 -0.53 -0.51 5.28
CA LEU A 37 -0.92 -1.24 4.07
C LEU A 37 -2.06 -0.48 3.39
N HIS A 38 -1.84 0.10 2.21
CA HIS A 38 -2.86 0.85 1.47
C HIS A 38 -2.81 0.55 -0.04
N ILE A 39 -3.90 0.87 -0.72
CA ILE A 39 -4.07 0.66 -2.16
C ILE A 39 -3.43 1.82 -2.91
N VAL A 40 -2.66 1.52 -3.95
CA VAL A 40 -2.23 2.52 -4.94
C VAL A 40 -3.43 2.94 -5.77
N LYS A 41 -3.83 4.22 -5.67
CA LYS A 41 -4.99 4.79 -6.35
C LYS A 41 -4.62 5.56 -7.61
N GLU A 42 -3.44 6.17 -7.61
CA GLU A 42 -2.93 6.95 -8.74
C GLU A 42 -1.41 6.95 -8.71
N ARG A 43 -0.79 7.16 -9.86
CA ARG A 43 0.64 7.35 -10.03
C ARG A 43 0.92 8.66 -10.73
N ARG A 44 1.83 9.46 -10.18
CA ARG A 44 2.24 10.74 -10.78
C ARG A 44 3.72 11.01 -10.51
N ASN A 45 4.51 11.11 -11.57
CA ASN A 45 5.96 11.24 -11.50
C ASN A 45 6.54 10.14 -10.59
N ARG A 46 7.26 10.53 -9.52
CA ARG A 46 7.84 9.64 -8.51
C ARG A 46 7.00 9.50 -7.24
N GLN A 47 5.70 9.75 -7.36
CA GLN A 47 4.76 9.73 -6.25
C GLN A 47 3.59 8.80 -6.53
N LEU A 48 3.08 8.18 -5.47
CA LEU A 48 1.90 7.34 -5.49
C LEU A 48 0.82 7.95 -4.59
N LEU A 49 -0.41 8.05 -5.09
CA LEU A 49 -1.55 8.39 -4.26
C LEU A 49 -2.03 7.11 -3.59
N ILE A 50 -2.06 7.10 -2.26
CA ILE A 50 -2.51 5.94 -1.50
C ILE A 50 -3.87 6.19 -0.83
N GLY A 51 -4.70 5.16 -0.80
CA GLY A 51 -6.01 5.18 -0.17
C GLY A 51 -6.36 3.86 0.49
N ASN A 52 -7.30 3.90 1.43
CA ASN A 52 -7.77 2.69 2.08
C ASN A 52 -8.82 1.96 1.21
N ASN A 53 -9.21 0.77 1.63
CA ASN A 53 -10.19 -0.06 0.91
C ASN A 53 -11.64 0.49 0.92
N ILE A 54 -11.96 1.42 1.82
CA ILE A 54 -13.32 1.96 1.98
C ILE A 54 -13.48 3.36 1.35
N GLY A 55 -12.57 3.75 0.45
CA GLY A 55 -12.69 4.95 -0.36
C GLY A 55 -12.05 6.22 0.21
N ARG A 56 -11.40 6.17 1.39
CA ARG A 56 -10.65 7.32 1.91
C ARG A 56 -9.29 7.42 1.22
N ILE A 57 -8.95 8.61 0.74
CA ILE A 57 -7.60 8.97 0.29
C ILE A 57 -6.77 9.43 1.50
N ASN A 58 -5.56 8.91 1.61
CA ASN A 58 -4.64 9.26 2.70
C ASN A 58 -3.65 10.34 2.28
N GLY A 59 -3.21 10.33 1.03
CA GLY A 59 -2.31 11.33 0.46
C GLY A 59 -1.26 10.73 -0.45
N TRP A 60 -0.32 11.58 -0.85
CA TRP A 60 0.80 11.21 -1.72
C TRP A 60 1.98 10.72 -0.90
N VAL A 61 2.65 9.67 -1.36
CA VAL A 61 3.92 9.15 -0.85
C VAL A 61 4.97 9.15 -1.95
N LEU A 62 6.25 9.23 -1.60
CA LEU A 62 7.32 9.02 -2.56
C LEU A 62 7.45 7.52 -2.86
N GLU A 63 7.87 7.18 -4.07
CA GLU A 63 8.20 5.78 -4.42
C GLU A 63 9.25 5.16 -3.50
N THR A 64 10.13 5.99 -2.94
CA THR A 64 11.18 5.58 -1.98
C THR A 64 10.64 5.21 -0.60
N ASP A 65 9.38 5.55 -0.32
CA ASP A 65 8.71 5.17 0.93
C ASP A 65 8.04 3.81 0.83
N VAL A 66 7.92 3.24 -0.38
CA VAL A 66 7.44 1.87 -0.59
C VAL A 66 8.51 0.91 -0.12
N VAL A 67 8.09 -0.03 0.73
CA VAL A 67 8.94 -1.08 1.31
C VAL A 67 8.66 -2.42 0.63
N GLY A 68 7.41 -2.65 0.26
CA GLY A 68 6.99 -3.89 -0.38
C GLY A 68 5.53 -3.86 -0.84
N LYS A 69 5.10 -4.96 -1.45
CA LYS A 69 3.72 -5.18 -1.86
C LYS A 69 3.16 -6.47 -1.29
N VAL A 70 1.88 -6.46 -0.94
CA VAL A 70 1.15 -7.63 -0.48
C VAL A 70 0.91 -8.56 -1.66
N VAL A 71 1.23 -9.84 -1.51
CA VAL A 71 1.03 -10.88 -2.55
C VAL A 71 0.08 -11.99 -2.11
N ALA A 72 -0.16 -12.12 -0.79
CA ALA A 72 -1.13 -13.05 -0.26
C ALA A 72 -1.77 -12.49 1.01
N VAL A 73 -3.01 -12.89 1.25
CA VAL A 73 -3.79 -12.61 2.44
C VAL A 73 -4.42 -13.95 2.86
N GLU A 74 -4.26 -14.33 4.11
CA GLU A 74 -4.69 -15.62 4.67
C GLU A 74 -5.69 -15.39 5.81
N ASP A 75 -6.60 -16.33 6.06
CA ASP A 75 -7.63 -16.22 7.10
C ASP A 75 -7.14 -16.55 8.51
#